data_AF-A0A539DL85-F1
#
_entry.id   AF-A0A539DL85-F1
#
_cell.length_a   1.000
_cell.length_b   1.000
_cell.length_c   1.000
_cell.angle_alpha   90.00
_cell.angle_beta   90.00
_cell.angle_gamma   90.00
#
_symmetry.space_group_name_H-M   'P 1'
#
loop_
_entity.id
_entity.type
_entity.pdbx_description
1 polymer ?
#
loop_
_entity_poly.entity_id
_entity_poly.type
_entity_poly.pdbx_seq_one_letter_code
_entity_poly.pdbx_strand_id
1 'polypeptide(L)' 'MTDRDALIHDWNLADGPPARPMHAIEFDDETLRDGLQSPSVTDPPICRPPARGPAPT' A
#
# COMPACT_ATOMS: atom_id res chain seq x y z
N MET A 1 -0.84 -32.33 19.98
CA MET A 1 -0.22 -31.00 19.81
C MET A 1 0.93 -31.21 18.86
N THR A 2 0.78 -30.79 17.62
CA THR A 2 1.69 -31.15 16.52
C THR A 2 2.84 -30.15 16.50
N ASP A 3 4.05 -30.55 16.11
CA ASP A 3 5.24 -29.69 16.03
C ASP A 3 5.00 -28.36 15.28
N ARG A 4 4.14 -28.39 14.26
CA ARG A 4 3.68 -27.20 13.51
C ARG A 4 3.04 -26.12 14.39
N ASP A 5 2.26 -26.51 15.40
CA ASP A 5 1.51 -25.56 16.23
C ASP A 5 2.46 -24.77 17.16
N ALA A 6 3.64 -25.32 17.46
CA ALA A 6 4.68 -24.63 18.24
C ALA A 6 5.45 -23.57 17.43
N LEU A 7 5.31 -23.56 16.09
CA LEU A 7 5.97 -22.59 15.21
C LEU A 7 5.12 -21.36 14.90
N ILE A 8 3.83 -21.39 15.24
CA ILE A 8 2.90 -20.31 14.93
C ILE A 8 2.74 -19.44 16.17
N HIS A 9 3.40 -18.27 16.16
CA HIS A 9 3.23 -17.27 17.20
C HIS A 9 2.00 -16.41 16.92
N ASP A 10 0.97 -16.49 17.77
CA ASP A 10 -0.23 -15.66 17.67
C ASP A 10 -0.04 -14.33 18.41
N TRP A 11 0.21 -13.28 17.64
CA TRP A 11 0.37 -11.92 18.16
C TRP A 11 -0.89 -11.35 18.81
N ASN A 12 -2.08 -11.90 18.52
CA ASN A 12 -3.31 -11.46 19.19
C ASN A 12 -3.37 -11.92 20.65
N LEU A 13 -2.60 -12.97 21.00
CA LEU A 13 -2.55 -13.56 22.34
C LEU A 13 -1.27 -13.21 23.11
N ALA A 14 -0.27 -12.65 22.43
CA ALA A 14 1.07 -12.45 22.99
C ALA A 14 1.09 -11.49 24.20
N ASP A 15 0.39 -10.34 24.11
CA ASP A 15 0.40 -9.30 25.15
C ASP A 15 -1.00 -8.83 25.60
N GLY A 16 -2.05 -9.53 25.13
CA GLY A 16 -3.43 -9.08 25.31
C GLY A 16 -3.73 -7.76 24.58
N PRO A 17 -4.98 -7.27 24.65
CA PRO A 17 -5.34 -6.02 23.99
C PRO A 17 -4.61 -4.84 24.65
N PRO A 18 -3.99 -3.94 23.87
CA PRO A 18 -3.32 -2.78 24.41
C PRO A 18 -4.31 -1.87 25.14
N ALA A 19 -3.82 -1.14 26.14
CA ALA A 19 -4.62 -0.15 26.84
C ALA A 19 -5.18 0.89 25.86
N ARG A 20 -6.45 1.26 26.05
CA ARG A 20 -7.10 2.25 25.21
C ARG A 20 -6.39 3.61 25.38
N PRO A 21 -6.09 4.34 24.29
CA PRO A 21 -5.47 5.65 24.40
C PRO A 21 -6.35 6.62 25.20
N MET A 22 -5.71 7.49 25.98
CA MET A 22 -6.41 8.49 26.81
C MET A 22 -7.02 9.64 25.99
N HIS A 23 -6.63 9.78 24.72
CA HIS A 23 -7.10 10.79 23.80
C HIS A 23 -7.80 10.14 22.60
N ALA A 24 -8.62 10.94 21.92
CA ALA A 24 -9.22 10.52 20.65
C ALA A 24 -8.13 10.27 19.62
N ILE A 25 -8.20 9.13 18.93
CA ILE A 25 -7.36 8.88 17.77
C ILE A 25 -7.97 9.64 16.60
N GLU A 26 -7.15 10.46 15.95
CA GLU A 26 -7.50 11.16 14.73
C GLU A 26 -6.75 10.53 13.55
N PHE A 27 -7.38 10.56 12.38
CA PHE A 27 -6.79 10.08 11.14
C PHE A 27 -6.61 11.27 10.21
N ASP A 28 -5.38 11.54 9.80
CA ASP A 28 -5.09 12.52 8.76
C ASP A 28 -4.94 11.78 7.42
N ASP A 29 -5.82 12.09 6.47
CA ASP A 29 -5.82 11.45 5.16
C ASP A 29 -4.83 12.18 4.24
N GLU A 30 -3.58 11.72 4.26
CA GLU A 30 -2.52 12.24 3.39
C GLU A 30 -2.44 11.54 2.03
N THR A 31 -3.41 10.67 1.67
CA THR A 31 -3.35 9.84 0.44
C THR A 31 -3.13 10.64 -0.84
N LEU A 32 -3.72 11.83 -0.96
CA LEU A 32 -3.55 12.72 -2.12
C LEU A 32 -2.15 13.35 -2.18
N ARG A 33 -1.49 13.53 -1.04
CA ARG A 33 -0.13 14.07 -0.97
C ARG A 33 0.89 12.97 -1.21
N ASP A 34 0.78 11.86 -0.49
CA ASP A 34 1.71 10.73 -0.56
C ASP A 34 1.59 9.97 -1.89
N GLY A 35 0.39 9.84 -2.44
CA GLY A 35 0.16 9.20 -3.73
C GLY A 35 0.85 9.93 -4.89
N LEU A 36 1.08 11.23 -4.77
CA LEU A 36 1.73 12.05 -5.80
C LEU A 36 3.22 12.30 -5.53
N GLN A 37 3.67 12.18 -4.28
CA GLN A 37 5.03 12.54 -3.87
C GLN A 37 5.87 11.33 -3.42
N SER A 38 5.33 10.11 -3.42
CA SER A 38 6.14 8.92 -3.13
C SER A 38 7.21 8.75 -4.21
N PRO A 39 8.51 8.64 -3.83
CA PRO A 39 9.61 8.45 -4.77
C PRO A 39 9.53 7.11 -5.52
N SER A 40 8.63 6.23 -5.10
CA SER A 40 8.33 4.93 -5.72
C SER A 40 7.38 5.04 -6.91
N VAL A 41 6.72 6.18 -7.10
CA VAL A 41 5.80 6.40 -8.22
C VAL A 41 6.59 6.46 -9.51
N THR A 42 6.46 5.40 -10.30
CA THR A 42 6.95 5.34 -11.67
C THR A 42 5.74 5.47 -12.59
N ASP A 43 5.64 6.54 -13.37
CA ASP A 43 4.66 6.64 -14.45
C ASP A 43 5.13 5.76 -15.61
N PRO A 44 4.48 4.61 -15.90
CA PRO A 44 4.89 3.77 -17.00
C PRO A 44 4.65 4.51 -18.32
N PRO A 45 5.58 4.44 -19.29
CA PRO A 45 5.42 5.15 -20.54
C PRO A 45 4.15 4.69 -21.26
N ILE A 46 3.34 5.63 -21.73
CA ILE A 46 2.26 5.28 -22.65
C ILE A 46 2.90 4.74 -23.92
N CYS A 47 2.57 3.50 -24.31
CA CYS A 47 3.02 2.94 -25.57
C CYS A 47 2.40 3.79 -26.70
N ARG A 48 3.20 4.69 -27.29
CA ARG A 48 2.75 5.56 -28.37
C ARG A 48 2.43 4.68 -29.58
N PRO A 49 1.18 4.70 -30.10
CA PRO A 49 0.88 4.03 -31.36
C PRO A 49 1.73 4.67 -32.47
N PRO A 50 2.20 3.90 -33.48
CA PRO A 50 3.02 4.44 -34.55
C PRO A 50 2.29 5.63 -35.21
N ALA A 51 3.04 6.69 -35.49
CA ALA A 51 2.52 7.84 -36.21
C ALA A 51 1.88 7.35 -37.52
N ARG A 52 0.59 7.64 -37.74
CA ARG A 52 -0.01 7.42 -39.05
C ARG A 52 0.74 8.32 -40.03
N GLY A 53 1.44 7.70 -40.98
CA GLY A 53 2.00 8.41 -42.12
C GLY A 53 0.90 9.15 -42.89
N PRO A 54 1.26 10.18 -43.68
CA PRO A 54 0.29 10.93 -44.45
C PRO A 54 -0.46 9.99 -45.41
N ALA A 55 -1.77 10.20 -45.53
CA ALA A 55 -2.61 9.48 -46.49
C ALA A 55 -2.11 9.73 -47.92
N PRO A 56 -2.09 8.70 -48.80
CA PRO A 56 -1.76 8.91 -50.20
C PRO A 56 -2.82 9.81 -50.85
N THR A 57 -2.34 10.83 -51.56
CA THR A 57 -3.11 11.74 -52.42
C THR A 57 -3.72 11.04 -53.62
#